data_AF-A0A4W5MEJ3-F1
#
_entry.id   AF-A0A4W5MEJ3-F1
#
_cell.length_a   1.000
_cell.length_b   1.000
_cell.length_c   1.000
_cell.angle_alpha   90.00
_cell.angle_beta   90.00
_cell.angle_gamma   90.00
#
_symmetry.space_group_name_H-M   'P 1'
#
loop_
_entity.id
_entity.type
_entity.pdbx_description
1 polymer ?
#
loop_
_entity_poly.entity_id
_entity_poly.type
_entity_poly.pdbx_seq_one_letter_code
_entity_poly.pdbx_strand_id
1 'polypeptide(L)'
;MHTLKYYYWVVNPQDRSGVTPKGLDGPRPNQKEIHSLRAFLLLFVKQLIMKDYGVKEDELQSIVNYLLTMHEDDNLLDVLQLLVALMSEHHGSMVQAFDQRNGIRAIYKLLASNSEGIRVQALKVLGYFLKHLPAKRKSEVMLGHGLFSLLNERLMLHSNQFSMTTYNVLFEILTEQICTQVIHKPHPDPDSNVKIINPQVLKVIAALLKNSPLTPESMEVRRVFLSDMIKLFNNSKDNRRSLLQCSVWQDWMLSLCFINPKSSEEQKVTEMVYAIFRILLYHAIKYEWGGWRVWVDTLSITHSKVRELINPVRRSTKLTQGFWMGFYTSLWIVHSFSCSS
;
A
#
# COMPACT_ATOMS: atom_id res chain seq x y z
N MET A 1 7.97 -9.12 27.12
CA MET A 1 8.59 -7.90 26.52
C MET A 1 9.82 -7.38 27.26
N HIS A 2 9.78 -7.15 28.59
CA HIS A 2 10.94 -6.67 29.37
C HIS A 2 12.22 -7.49 29.10
N THR A 3 12.13 -8.81 29.13
CA THR A 3 13.26 -9.72 28.87
C THR A 3 13.91 -9.48 27.49
N LEU A 4 13.10 -9.33 26.43
CA LEU A 4 13.59 -9.04 25.07
C LEU A 4 14.24 -7.65 24.95
N LYS A 5 13.79 -6.68 25.74
CA LYS A 5 14.29 -5.30 25.72
C LYS A 5 15.69 -5.21 26.33
N TYR A 6 15.89 -5.82 27.49
CA TYR A 6 17.12 -5.61 28.29
C TYR A 6 18.17 -6.70 28.13
N TYR A 7 17.78 -7.96 27.86
CA TYR A 7 18.68 -9.11 27.92
C TYR A 7 18.94 -9.75 26.55
N TYR A 8 17.93 -9.83 25.68
CA TYR A 8 18.01 -10.57 24.40
C TYR A 8 17.94 -9.67 23.17
N TRP A 9 18.61 -8.53 23.14
CA TRP A 9 18.70 -7.65 21.96
C TRP A 9 19.65 -8.22 20.90
N VAL A 10 19.51 -7.95 19.60
CA VAL A 10 20.50 -8.40 18.60
C VAL A 10 21.74 -7.49 18.58
N VAL A 11 21.49 -6.19 18.47
CA VAL A 11 22.49 -5.10 18.57
C VAL A 11 22.27 -4.34 19.87
N ASN A 12 23.34 -3.82 20.47
CA ASN A 12 23.24 -3.09 21.74
C ASN A 12 22.26 -1.90 21.59
N PRO A 13 21.18 -1.86 22.39
CA PRO A 13 20.12 -0.87 22.24
C PRO A 13 20.42 0.49 22.90
N GLN A 14 21.58 0.67 23.53
CA GLN A 14 21.92 1.90 24.25
C GLN A 14 21.93 3.13 23.33
N ASP A 15 22.54 3.03 22.16
CA ASP A 15 22.75 4.19 21.28
C ASP A 15 21.46 4.63 20.57
N ARG A 16 20.67 3.68 20.07
CA ARG A 16 19.47 3.97 19.26
C ARG A 16 18.20 4.08 20.11
N SER A 17 18.12 3.33 21.21
CA SER A 17 16.90 3.24 22.04
C SER A 17 17.09 3.77 23.46
N GLY A 18 18.31 4.17 23.86
CA GLY A 18 18.59 4.67 25.22
C GLY A 18 18.42 3.61 26.31
N VAL A 19 18.44 2.33 25.94
CA VAL A 19 18.19 1.22 26.87
C VAL A 19 19.52 0.69 27.38
N THR A 20 19.80 0.83 28.68
CA THR A 20 20.97 0.20 29.30
C THR A 20 20.81 -1.32 29.30
N PRO A 21 21.68 -2.07 28.59
CA PRO A 21 21.64 -3.53 28.58
C PRO A 21 21.80 -4.14 29.98
N LYS A 22 21.21 -5.31 30.19
CA LYS A 22 21.38 -6.12 31.41
C LYS A 22 21.91 -7.50 31.06
N GLY A 23 22.45 -8.20 32.06
CA GLY A 23 23.00 -9.56 31.88
C GLY A 23 24.31 -9.56 31.09
N LEU A 24 25.16 -8.56 31.33
CA LEU A 24 26.50 -8.45 30.72
C LEU A 24 27.55 -9.25 31.50
N ASP A 25 27.19 -9.81 32.65
CA ASP A 25 28.08 -10.62 33.49
C ASP A 25 28.26 -12.00 32.84
N GLY A 26 29.36 -12.17 32.12
CA GLY A 26 29.76 -13.45 31.52
C GLY A 26 29.60 -13.52 29.99
N PRO A 27 29.84 -14.71 29.41
CA PRO A 27 29.79 -14.89 27.96
C PRO A 27 28.36 -14.74 27.45
N ARG A 28 28.17 -13.81 26.51
CA ARG A 28 26.90 -13.59 25.85
C ARG A 28 26.69 -14.57 24.69
N PRO A 29 25.47 -15.08 24.45
CA PRO A 29 25.19 -15.87 23.26
C PRO A 29 25.55 -15.12 21.97
N ASN A 30 25.99 -15.88 20.97
CA ASN A 30 26.29 -15.30 19.65
C ASN A 30 25.01 -14.87 18.94
N GLN A 31 25.14 -14.12 17.83
CA GLN A 31 23.99 -13.56 17.12
C GLN A 31 22.97 -14.61 16.69
N LYS A 32 23.40 -15.77 16.19
CA LYS A 32 22.52 -16.87 15.77
C LYS A 32 21.74 -17.44 16.95
N GLU A 33 22.40 -17.63 18.09
CA GLU A 33 21.76 -18.09 19.32
C GLU A 33 20.74 -17.07 19.84
N ILE A 34 21.06 -15.77 19.79
CA ILE A 34 20.12 -14.71 20.16
C ILE A 34 18.88 -14.73 19.28
N HIS A 35 19.01 -14.84 17.96
CA HIS A 35 17.84 -14.94 17.06
C HIS A 35 16.97 -16.15 17.41
N SER A 36 17.57 -17.32 17.66
CA SER A 36 16.84 -18.53 18.07
C SER A 36 16.12 -18.34 19.40
N LEU A 37 16.80 -17.80 20.42
CA LEU A 37 16.22 -17.55 21.74
C LEU A 37 15.06 -16.55 21.67
N ARG A 38 15.22 -15.46 20.92
CA ARG A 38 14.15 -14.48 20.69
C ARG A 38 12.93 -15.12 20.03
N ALA A 39 13.13 -15.93 18.99
CA ALA A 39 12.05 -16.66 18.33
C ALA A 39 11.29 -17.56 19.31
N PHE A 40 11.99 -18.37 20.13
CA PHE A 40 11.34 -19.22 21.14
C PHE A 40 10.61 -18.41 22.21
N LEU A 41 11.19 -17.31 22.70
CA LEU A 41 10.55 -16.42 23.66
C LEU A 41 9.27 -15.80 23.09
N LEU A 42 9.28 -15.35 21.83
CA LEU A 42 8.12 -14.76 21.17
C LEU A 42 7.04 -15.81 20.87
N LEU A 43 7.42 -17.03 20.49
CA LEU A 43 6.51 -18.18 20.39
C LEU A 43 5.83 -18.45 21.73
N PHE A 44 6.59 -18.47 22.82
CA PHE A 44 6.03 -18.66 24.17
C PHE A 44 5.08 -17.51 24.57
N VAL A 45 5.48 -16.26 24.32
CA VAL A 45 4.61 -15.08 24.56
C VAL A 45 3.31 -15.18 23.77
N LYS A 46 3.38 -15.60 22.49
CA LYS A 46 2.20 -15.85 21.66
C LYS A 46 1.26 -16.85 22.33
N GLN A 47 1.78 -18.01 22.75
CA GLN A 47 0.98 -19.05 23.41
C GLN A 47 0.35 -18.57 24.71
N LEU A 48 1.05 -17.74 25.51
CA LEU A 48 0.50 -17.16 26.73
C LEU A 48 -0.67 -16.21 26.45
N ILE A 49 -0.50 -15.32 25.47
CA ILE A 49 -1.53 -14.35 25.07
C ILE A 49 -2.78 -15.08 24.55
N MET A 50 -2.60 -16.22 23.86
CA MET A 50 -3.70 -17.01 23.28
C MET A 50 -4.42 -17.93 24.29
N LYS A 51 -3.92 -18.07 25.53
CA LYS A 51 -4.37 -19.12 26.46
C LYS A 51 -5.74 -18.85 27.10
N ASP A 52 -6.15 -17.60 27.25
CA ASP A 52 -7.41 -17.19 27.88
C ASP A 52 -8.38 -16.57 26.84
N TYR A 53 -9.63 -16.23 27.23
CA TYR A 53 -10.75 -15.71 26.40
C TYR A 53 -10.51 -14.39 25.61
N GLY A 54 -9.30 -14.14 25.13
CA GLY A 54 -8.89 -12.95 24.41
C GLY A 54 -7.61 -12.35 24.98
N VAL A 55 -7.02 -11.44 24.20
CA VAL A 55 -5.77 -10.76 24.59
C VAL A 55 -6.03 -9.76 25.70
N LYS A 56 -5.24 -9.84 26.77
CA LYS A 56 -5.31 -8.85 27.86
C LYS A 56 -4.75 -7.52 27.34
N GLU A 57 -5.46 -6.43 27.60
CA GLU A 57 -5.10 -5.11 27.06
C GLU A 57 -3.67 -4.68 27.45
N ASP A 58 -3.21 -5.03 28.65
CA ASP A 58 -1.87 -4.72 29.15
C ASP A 58 -0.75 -5.46 28.38
N GLU A 59 -1.04 -6.67 27.87
CA GLU A 59 -0.11 -7.45 27.05
C GLU A 59 0.07 -6.78 25.69
N LEU A 60 -1.03 -6.38 25.05
CA LEU A 60 -0.98 -5.64 23.79
C LEU A 60 -0.30 -4.28 23.97
N GLN A 61 -0.63 -3.55 25.05
CA GLN A 61 0.01 -2.27 25.36
C GLN A 61 1.53 -2.44 25.51
N SER A 62 1.98 -3.54 26.13
CA SER A 62 3.41 -3.85 26.26
C SER A 62 4.09 -4.10 24.91
N ILE A 63 3.41 -4.77 23.97
CA ILE A 63 3.89 -4.98 22.59
C ILE A 63 3.97 -3.63 21.85
N VAL A 64 2.91 -2.82 21.91
CA VAL A 64 2.86 -1.50 21.26
C VAL A 64 3.94 -0.57 21.83
N ASN A 65 4.13 -0.55 23.15
CA ASN A 65 5.19 0.23 23.80
C ASN A 65 6.59 -0.21 23.36
N TYR A 66 6.82 -1.51 23.18
CA TYR A 66 8.07 -2.01 22.64
C TYR A 66 8.31 -1.46 21.22
N LEU A 67 7.32 -1.57 20.34
CA LEU A 67 7.40 -1.06 18.96
C LEU A 67 7.60 0.47 18.90
N LEU A 68 7.04 1.21 19.84
CA LEU A 68 7.21 2.67 19.94
C LEU A 68 8.60 3.08 20.45
N THR A 69 9.19 2.32 21.36
CA THR A 69 10.41 2.73 22.08
C THR A 69 11.69 2.07 21.58
N MET A 70 11.60 0.92 20.93
CA MET A 70 12.77 0.24 20.37
C MET A 70 13.07 0.75 18.96
N HIS A 71 14.33 0.68 18.59
CA HIS A 71 14.84 1.16 17.32
C HIS A 71 15.72 0.14 16.59
N GLU A 72 16.11 -0.97 17.20
CA GLU A 72 16.94 -1.98 16.54
C GLU A 72 16.10 -2.82 15.58
N ASP A 73 16.55 -2.92 14.32
CA ASP A 73 15.69 -3.38 13.23
C ASP A 73 15.24 -4.84 13.40
N ASP A 74 16.17 -5.75 13.72
CA ASP A 74 15.85 -7.16 13.97
C ASP A 74 14.92 -7.35 15.16
N ASN A 75 15.10 -6.51 16.19
CA ASN A 75 14.27 -6.54 17.39
C ASN A 75 12.84 -6.05 17.12
N LEU A 76 12.68 -5.09 16.21
CA LEU A 76 11.37 -4.59 15.82
C LEU A 76 10.67 -5.58 14.88
N LEU A 77 11.43 -6.20 13.98
CA LEU A 77 10.88 -7.09 12.97
C LEU A 77 10.22 -8.33 13.57
N ASP A 78 10.86 -8.99 14.53
CA ASP A 78 10.30 -10.20 15.15
C ASP A 78 9.08 -9.92 16.05
N VAL A 79 9.05 -8.77 16.74
CA VAL A 79 7.88 -8.31 17.51
C VAL A 79 6.73 -7.89 16.60
N LEU A 80 7.02 -7.28 15.44
CA LEU A 80 6.01 -7.03 14.41
C LEU A 80 5.42 -8.33 13.86
N GLN A 81 6.25 -9.33 13.59
CA GLN A 81 5.79 -10.65 13.14
C GLN A 81 4.90 -11.34 14.19
N LEU A 82 5.24 -11.22 15.48
CA LEU A 82 4.37 -11.66 16.58
C LEU A 82 3.01 -10.95 16.50
N LEU A 83 3.01 -9.62 16.33
CA LEU A 83 1.76 -8.84 16.26
C LEU A 83 0.92 -9.23 15.03
N VAL A 84 1.53 -9.47 13.87
CA VAL A 84 0.84 -10.00 12.68
C VAL A 84 0.21 -11.35 12.97
N ALA A 85 0.95 -12.28 13.60
CA ALA A 85 0.41 -13.59 13.96
C ALA A 85 -0.80 -13.48 14.89
N LEU A 86 -0.70 -12.68 15.97
CA LEU A 86 -1.79 -12.45 16.91
C LEU A 86 -3.02 -11.84 16.24
N MET A 87 -2.84 -10.82 15.39
CA MET A 87 -3.92 -10.19 14.65
C MET A 87 -4.61 -11.15 13.67
N SER A 88 -3.86 -12.06 13.06
CA SER A 88 -4.40 -13.04 12.10
C SER A 88 -5.22 -14.15 12.77
N GLU A 89 -4.81 -14.60 13.95
CA GLU A 89 -5.40 -15.77 14.63
C GLU A 89 -6.50 -15.37 15.64
N HIS A 90 -6.43 -14.18 16.23
CA HIS A 90 -7.35 -13.69 17.27
C HIS A 90 -7.89 -12.29 16.98
N HIS A 91 -8.33 -12.05 15.75
CA HIS A 91 -8.72 -10.72 15.25
C HIS A 91 -9.74 -9.97 16.12
N GLY A 92 -10.75 -10.65 16.71
CA GLY A 92 -11.83 -9.99 17.46
C GLY A 92 -11.34 -9.12 18.63
N SER A 93 -10.66 -9.74 19.61
CA SER A 93 -10.13 -9.02 20.77
C SER A 93 -8.89 -8.17 20.42
N MET A 94 -8.04 -8.64 19.51
CA MET A 94 -6.83 -7.91 19.10
C MET A 94 -7.15 -6.58 18.43
N VAL A 95 -8.08 -6.54 17.49
CA VAL A 95 -8.43 -5.32 16.74
C VAL A 95 -9.08 -4.30 17.65
N GLN A 96 -9.97 -4.74 18.55
CA GLN A 96 -10.61 -3.87 19.53
C GLN A 96 -9.58 -3.24 20.48
N ALA A 97 -8.73 -4.07 21.10
CA ALA A 97 -7.71 -3.58 22.01
C ALA A 97 -6.70 -2.68 21.29
N PHE A 98 -6.36 -2.98 20.04
CA PHE A 98 -5.44 -2.17 19.25
C PHE A 98 -5.98 -0.78 18.91
N ASP A 99 -7.28 -0.68 18.58
CA ASP A 99 -7.95 0.62 18.37
C ASP A 99 -7.95 1.43 19.67
N GLN A 100 -8.39 0.84 20.78
CA GLN A 100 -8.47 1.49 22.09
C GLN A 100 -7.11 2.01 22.59
N ARG A 101 -6.03 1.27 22.32
CA ARG A 101 -4.66 1.65 22.71
C ARG A 101 -3.95 2.54 21.68
N ASN A 102 -4.67 3.04 20.67
CA ASN A 102 -4.10 3.85 19.59
C ASN A 102 -2.89 3.17 18.91
N GLY A 103 -2.92 1.84 18.78
CA GLY A 103 -1.82 1.04 18.25
C GLY A 103 -1.40 1.47 16.83
N ILE A 104 -2.33 2.05 16.06
CA ILE A 104 -2.07 2.62 14.74
C ILE A 104 -0.92 3.64 14.75
N ARG A 105 -0.69 4.37 15.85
CA ARG A 105 0.43 5.32 15.97
C ARG A 105 1.79 4.63 15.84
N ALA A 106 1.92 3.42 16.41
CA ALA A 106 3.14 2.63 16.29
C ALA A 106 3.40 2.22 14.83
N ILE A 107 2.34 1.89 14.09
CA ILE A 107 2.44 1.53 12.67
C ILE A 107 2.96 2.71 11.86
N TYR A 108 2.33 3.88 11.99
CA TYR A 108 2.76 5.07 11.23
C TYR A 108 4.16 5.56 11.60
N LYS A 109 4.61 5.37 12.85
CA LYS A 109 6.03 5.54 13.21
C LYS A 109 6.90 4.62 12.35
N LEU A 110 6.61 3.32 12.37
CA LEU A 110 7.42 2.27 11.75
C LEU A 110 7.43 2.31 10.22
N LEU A 111 6.42 2.91 9.58
CA LEU A 111 6.42 3.15 8.13
C LEU A 111 7.57 4.04 7.64
N ALA A 112 8.21 4.83 8.50
CA ALA A 112 9.41 5.59 8.13
C ALA A 112 10.72 4.82 8.36
N SER A 113 10.67 3.58 8.84
CA SER A 113 11.89 2.77 9.02
C SER A 113 12.66 2.61 7.71
N ASN A 114 13.99 2.62 7.76
CA ASN A 114 14.84 2.32 6.60
C ASN A 114 14.73 0.85 6.17
N SER A 115 14.39 -0.06 7.10
CA SER A 115 14.18 -1.47 6.80
C SER A 115 12.83 -1.69 6.11
N GLU A 116 12.88 -2.18 4.86
CA GLU A 116 11.68 -2.56 4.12
C GLU A 116 10.87 -3.64 4.86
N GLY A 117 11.54 -4.63 5.47
CA GLY A 117 10.87 -5.69 6.21
C GLY A 117 9.99 -5.15 7.33
N ILE A 118 10.47 -4.13 8.06
CA ILE A 118 9.68 -3.45 9.11
C ILE A 118 8.48 -2.72 8.50
N ARG A 119 8.68 -1.98 7.40
CA ARG A 119 7.58 -1.27 6.73
C ARG A 119 6.51 -2.24 6.23
N VAL A 120 6.91 -3.35 5.61
CA VAL A 120 6.01 -4.39 5.08
C VAL A 120 5.24 -5.07 6.21
N GLN A 121 5.89 -5.45 7.32
CA GLN A 121 5.19 -6.06 8.44
C GLN A 121 4.25 -5.06 9.15
N ALA A 122 4.66 -3.79 9.27
CA ALA A 122 3.78 -2.73 9.78
C ALA A 122 2.53 -2.54 8.88
N LEU A 123 2.69 -2.59 7.55
CA LEU A 123 1.58 -2.59 6.60
C LEU A 123 0.70 -3.84 6.73
N LYS A 124 1.26 -5.02 7.01
CA LYS A 124 0.46 -6.23 7.30
C LYS A 124 -0.40 -6.08 8.56
N VAL A 125 0.16 -5.50 9.63
CA VAL A 125 -0.63 -5.19 10.83
C VAL A 125 -1.75 -4.20 10.50
N LEU A 126 -1.48 -3.15 9.71
CA LEU A 126 -2.51 -2.23 9.22
C LEU A 126 -3.59 -2.95 8.42
N GLY A 127 -3.19 -3.86 7.53
CA GLY A 127 -4.11 -4.66 6.72
C GLY A 127 -5.05 -5.50 7.57
N TYR A 128 -4.54 -6.25 8.55
CA TYR A 128 -5.38 -7.04 9.46
C TYR A 128 -6.28 -6.15 10.31
N PHE A 129 -5.77 -5.02 10.79
CA PHE A 129 -6.56 -4.04 11.52
C PHE A 129 -7.75 -3.56 10.68
N LEU A 130 -7.52 -3.12 9.44
CA LEU A 130 -8.57 -2.64 8.54
C LEU A 130 -9.55 -3.74 8.16
N LYS A 131 -9.08 -4.94 7.85
CA LYS A 131 -9.92 -6.09 7.46
C LYS A 131 -11.03 -6.39 8.47
N HIS A 132 -10.74 -6.21 9.75
CA HIS A 132 -11.66 -6.59 10.84
C HIS A 132 -12.29 -5.38 11.55
N LEU A 133 -11.94 -4.16 11.17
CA LEU A 133 -12.52 -2.95 11.74
C LEU A 133 -13.92 -2.68 11.15
N PRO A 134 -14.95 -2.39 11.96
CA PRO A 134 -16.29 -2.06 11.46
C PRO A 134 -16.26 -0.90 10.47
N ALA A 135 -17.05 -0.97 9.39
CA ALA A 135 -17.00 -0.01 8.28
C ALA A 135 -17.14 1.46 8.71
N LYS A 136 -18.06 1.74 9.66
CA LYS A 136 -18.24 3.07 10.24
C LYS A 136 -16.95 3.55 10.95
N ARG A 137 -16.41 2.72 11.83
CA ARG A 137 -15.18 3.02 12.57
C ARG A 137 -13.97 3.16 11.66
N LYS A 138 -13.86 2.32 10.63
CA LYS A 138 -12.83 2.40 9.58
C LYS A 138 -12.86 3.75 8.87
N SER A 139 -14.06 4.23 8.53
CA SER A 139 -14.23 5.55 7.91
C SER A 139 -13.83 6.68 8.87
N GLU A 140 -14.26 6.64 10.12
CA GLU A 140 -13.88 7.62 11.15
C GLU A 140 -12.36 7.69 11.34
N VAL A 141 -11.71 6.53 11.49
CA VAL A 141 -10.26 6.45 11.74
C VAL A 141 -9.47 6.84 10.50
N MET A 142 -9.77 6.26 9.33
CA MET A 142 -8.93 6.42 8.15
C MET A 142 -9.23 7.68 7.35
N LEU A 143 -10.51 8.01 7.15
CA LEU A 143 -10.91 9.21 6.40
C LEU A 143 -11.00 10.41 7.34
N GLY A 144 -11.65 10.26 8.49
CA GLY A 144 -11.87 11.36 9.45
C GLY A 144 -10.58 11.99 9.97
N HIS A 145 -9.51 11.20 10.13
CA HIS A 145 -8.19 11.71 10.54
C HIS A 145 -7.17 11.79 9.38
N GLY A 146 -7.60 11.62 8.13
CA GLY A 146 -6.72 11.75 6.96
C GLY A 146 -5.58 10.71 6.89
N LEU A 147 -5.74 9.54 7.52
CA LEU A 147 -4.66 8.56 7.62
C LEU A 147 -4.26 7.95 6.28
N PHE A 148 -5.14 7.88 5.27
CA PHE A 148 -4.72 7.51 3.92
C PHE A 148 -3.74 8.53 3.30
N SER A 149 -3.92 9.83 3.59
CA SER A 149 -2.96 10.86 3.16
C SER A 149 -1.64 10.69 3.89
N LEU A 150 -1.69 10.48 5.21
CA LEU A 150 -0.50 10.23 6.00
C LEU A 150 0.22 8.94 5.52
N LEU A 151 -0.52 7.91 5.11
CA LEU A 151 0.06 6.66 4.60
C LEU A 151 0.93 6.93 3.38
N ASN A 152 0.40 7.75 2.46
CA ASN A 152 1.16 8.24 1.31
C ASN A 152 2.43 8.99 1.75
N GLU A 153 2.30 10.00 2.63
CA GLU A 153 3.43 10.80 3.10
C GLU A 153 4.54 9.96 3.74
N ARG A 154 4.18 8.96 4.54
CA ARG A 154 5.16 8.08 5.21
C ARG A 154 5.88 7.17 4.24
N LEU A 155 5.16 6.56 3.29
CA LEU A 155 5.78 5.67 2.30
C LEU A 155 6.60 6.43 1.27
N MET A 156 6.24 7.69 0.99
CA MET A 156 6.99 8.58 0.10
C MET A 156 8.41 8.89 0.59
N LEU A 157 8.70 8.71 1.88
CA LEU A 157 10.08 8.79 2.41
C LEU A 157 11.03 7.78 1.77
N HIS A 158 10.48 6.69 1.21
CA HIS A 158 11.21 5.58 0.60
C HIS A 158 10.76 5.36 -0.85
N SER A 159 10.26 6.40 -1.54
CA SER A 159 9.75 6.26 -2.92
C SER A 159 10.81 5.82 -3.92
N ASN A 160 12.09 6.03 -3.60
CA ASN A 160 13.24 5.55 -4.37
C ASN A 160 13.41 4.02 -4.35
N GLN A 161 12.72 3.31 -3.45
CA GLN A 161 12.84 1.86 -3.23
C GLN A 161 11.48 1.15 -3.36
N PHE A 162 10.61 1.60 -4.27
CA PHE A 162 9.31 0.96 -4.44
C PHE A 162 9.43 -0.40 -5.17
N SER A 163 9.37 -1.48 -4.40
CA SER A 163 9.58 -2.86 -4.83
C SER A 163 8.26 -3.61 -5.06
N MET A 164 8.37 -4.81 -5.66
CA MET A 164 7.26 -5.77 -5.75
C MET A 164 6.73 -6.18 -4.37
N THR A 165 7.61 -6.32 -3.37
CA THR A 165 7.22 -6.68 -2.00
C THR A 165 6.30 -5.63 -1.38
N THR A 166 6.66 -4.35 -1.52
CA THR A 166 5.86 -3.24 -1.00
C THR A 166 4.55 -3.10 -1.78
N TYR A 167 4.57 -3.30 -3.10
CA TYR A 167 3.35 -3.33 -3.91
C TYR A 167 2.38 -4.42 -3.45
N ASN A 168 2.86 -5.65 -3.27
CA ASN A 168 2.04 -6.79 -2.88
C ASN A 168 1.28 -6.52 -1.58
N VAL A 169 1.93 -6.00 -0.54
CA VAL A 169 1.24 -5.71 0.73
C VAL A 169 0.23 -4.55 0.59
N LEU A 170 0.48 -3.57 -0.28
CA LEU A 170 -0.51 -2.54 -0.58
C LEU A 170 -1.71 -3.12 -1.35
N PHE A 171 -1.48 -4.09 -2.23
CA PHE A 171 -2.54 -4.81 -2.93
C PHE A 171 -3.37 -5.70 -1.98
N GLU A 172 -2.72 -6.36 -1.02
CA GLU A 172 -3.39 -7.06 0.08
C GLU A 172 -4.31 -6.10 0.86
N ILE A 173 -3.85 -4.90 1.20
CA ILE A 173 -4.68 -3.89 1.90
C ILE A 173 -5.82 -3.39 1.00
N LEU A 174 -5.55 -3.15 -0.28
CA LEU A 174 -6.55 -2.69 -1.26
C LEU A 174 -7.77 -3.64 -1.31
N THR A 175 -7.51 -4.95 -1.24
CA THR A 175 -8.50 -6.02 -1.38
C THR A 175 -8.94 -6.65 -0.05
N GLU A 176 -8.25 -6.30 1.05
CA GLU A 176 -8.35 -6.92 2.38
C GLU A 176 -8.10 -8.45 2.41
N GLN A 177 -7.37 -8.95 1.42
CA GLN A 177 -6.90 -10.34 1.36
C GLN A 177 -5.47 -10.47 1.93
N ILE A 178 -5.35 -10.21 3.23
CA ILE A 178 -4.05 -10.17 3.92
C ILE A 178 -3.47 -11.56 4.11
N CYS A 179 -2.21 -11.75 3.71
CA CYS A 179 -1.42 -12.95 3.98
C CYS A 179 -0.46 -12.71 5.16
N THR A 180 -0.23 -13.70 6.01
CA THR A 180 0.79 -13.59 7.07
C THR A 180 2.21 -13.59 6.50
N GLN A 181 2.44 -14.37 5.44
CA GLN A 181 3.72 -14.46 4.77
C GLN A 181 4.00 -13.23 3.90
N VAL A 182 5.27 -12.87 3.79
CA VAL A 182 5.73 -11.80 2.91
C VAL A 182 5.89 -12.36 1.49
N ILE A 183 5.24 -11.72 0.53
CA ILE A 183 5.30 -12.11 -0.87
C ILE A 183 6.28 -11.18 -1.58
N HIS A 184 7.37 -11.73 -2.12
CA HIS A 184 8.43 -10.97 -2.80
C HIS A 184 8.32 -10.97 -4.32
N LYS A 185 7.58 -11.92 -4.88
CA LYS A 185 7.35 -12.07 -6.33
C LYS A 185 5.98 -11.53 -6.70
N PRO A 186 5.68 -11.29 -7.99
CA PRO A 186 4.33 -10.93 -8.41
C PRO A 186 3.29 -11.89 -7.81
N HIS A 187 2.25 -11.33 -7.20
CA HIS A 187 1.14 -12.12 -6.70
C HIS A 187 0.37 -12.77 -7.87
N PRO A 188 -0.44 -13.81 -7.62
CA PRO A 188 -1.32 -14.39 -8.64
C PRO A 188 -2.29 -13.34 -9.20
N ASP A 189 -2.69 -13.53 -10.45
CA ASP A 189 -3.67 -12.65 -11.09
C ASP A 189 -4.99 -12.61 -10.30
N PRO A 190 -5.61 -11.42 -10.10
CA PRO A 190 -6.89 -11.33 -9.40
C PRO A 190 -8.01 -12.00 -10.22
N ASP A 191 -8.75 -12.89 -9.57
CA ASP A 191 -9.94 -13.50 -10.15
C ASP A 191 -11.14 -12.52 -10.18
N SER A 192 -12.28 -12.98 -10.71
CA SER A 192 -13.51 -12.17 -10.81
C SER A 192 -14.19 -11.88 -9.47
N ASN A 193 -13.83 -12.57 -8.40
CA ASN A 193 -14.38 -12.38 -7.06
C ASN A 193 -13.64 -11.31 -6.26
N VAL A 194 -12.43 -10.92 -6.68
CA VAL A 194 -11.65 -9.88 -6.01
C VAL A 194 -12.35 -8.52 -6.11
N LYS A 195 -12.60 -7.92 -4.95
CA LYS A 195 -13.22 -6.59 -4.80
C LYS A 195 -12.22 -5.58 -4.25
N ILE A 196 -12.34 -4.34 -4.71
CA ILE A 196 -11.62 -3.20 -4.12
C ILE A 196 -12.39 -2.76 -2.86
N ILE A 197 -11.76 -2.91 -1.71
CA ILE A 197 -12.33 -2.56 -0.39
C ILE A 197 -11.79 -1.23 0.11
N ASN A 198 -10.49 -0.96 -0.10
CA ASN A 198 -9.84 0.29 0.32
C ASN A 198 -9.38 1.12 -0.89
N PRO A 199 -10.30 1.76 -1.64
CA PRO A 199 -9.99 2.40 -2.92
C PRO A 199 -8.97 3.55 -2.81
N GLN A 200 -8.85 4.19 -1.64
CA GLN A 200 -7.85 5.25 -1.41
C GLN A 200 -6.39 4.74 -1.52
N VAL A 201 -6.15 3.44 -1.34
CA VAL A 201 -4.83 2.83 -1.51
C VAL A 201 -4.36 2.90 -2.97
N LEU A 202 -5.26 2.96 -3.94
CA LEU A 202 -4.90 3.14 -5.36
C LEU A 202 -4.12 4.43 -5.58
N LYS A 203 -4.55 5.53 -4.94
CA LYS A 203 -3.86 6.83 -5.02
C LYS A 203 -2.48 6.76 -4.38
N VAL A 204 -2.33 6.02 -3.28
CA VAL A 204 -1.03 5.79 -2.61
C VAL A 204 -0.09 5.04 -3.55
N ILE A 205 -0.53 3.93 -4.16
CA ILE A 205 0.27 3.15 -5.10
C ILE A 205 0.67 4.01 -6.31
N ALA A 206 -0.27 4.75 -6.89
CA ALA A 206 0.00 5.62 -8.03
C ALA A 206 1.01 6.72 -7.70
N ALA A 207 0.94 7.31 -6.50
CA ALA A 207 1.91 8.31 -6.06
C ALA A 207 3.31 7.71 -5.89
N LEU A 208 3.43 6.51 -5.31
CA LEU A 208 4.71 5.81 -5.19
C LEU A 208 5.30 5.46 -6.57
N LEU A 209 4.47 4.94 -7.48
CA LEU A 209 4.86 4.65 -8.86
C LEU A 209 5.30 5.88 -9.64
N LYS A 210 4.64 7.02 -9.45
CA LYS A 210 5.00 8.28 -10.11
C LYS A 210 6.38 8.77 -9.67
N ASN A 211 6.70 8.62 -8.39
CA ASN A 211 7.92 9.16 -7.78
C ASN A 211 9.06 8.14 -7.64
N SER A 212 8.87 6.91 -8.10
CA SER A 212 9.94 5.91 -8.11
C SER A 212 10.85 6.08 -9.34
N PRO A 213 12.17 5.87 -9.18
CA PRO A 213 13.11 5.93 -10.29
C PRO A 213 12.73 4.91 -11.36
N LEU A 214 13.02 5.20 -12.64
CA LEU A 214 12.72 4.30 -13.75
C LEU A 214 13.74 3.16 -13.85
N THR A 215 13.68 2.22 -12.90
CA THR A 215 14.47 0.98 -12.88
C THR A 215 13.68 -0.19 -13.47
N PRO A 216 14.33 -1.30 -13.90
CA PRO A 216 13.63 -2.50 -14.37
C PRO A 216 12.61 -3.02 -13.35
N GLU A 217 12.96 -3.03 -12.06
CA GLU A 217 12.08 -3.44 -10.96
C GLU A 217 10.84 -2.54 -10.88
N SER A 218 11.03 -1.22 -10.82
CA SER A 218 9.90 -0.29 -10.74
C SER A 218 8.99 -0.35 -11.98
N MET A 219 9.56 -0.62 -13.16
CA MET A 219 8.80 -0.80 -14.40
C MET A 219 7.99 -2.09 -14.40
N GLU A 220 8.52 -3.15 -13.79
CA GLU A 220 7.75 -4.37 -13.53
C GLU A 220 6.56 -4.08 -12.62
N VAL A 221 6.77 -3.37 -11.49
CA VAL A 221 5.67 -3.00 -10.58
C VAL A 221 4.61 -2.15 -11.28
N ARG A 222 5.00 -1.19 -12.14
CA ARG A 222 4.04 -0.41 -12.96
C ARG A 222 3.16 -1.31 -13.83
N ARG A 223 3.77 -2.27 -14.51
CA ARG A 223 3.04 -3.21 -15.39
C ARG A 223 2.13 -4.13 -14.60
N VAL A 224 2.58 -4.67 -13.46
CA VAL A 224 1.73 -5.53 -12.62
C VAL A 224 0.54 -4.73 -12.11
N PHE A 225 0.77 -3.55 -11.50
CA PHE A 225 -0.31 -2.67 -11.03
C PHE A 225 -1.35 -2.37 -12.10
N LEU A 226 -0.93 -1.93 -13.29
CA LEU A 226 -1.86 -1.60 -14.35
C LEU A 226 -2.59 -2.85 -14.89
N SER A 227 -1.93 -4.02 -14.90
CA SER A 227 -2.54 -5.28 -15.30
C SER A 227 -3.65 -5.68 -14.33
N ASP A 228 -3.39 -5.56 -13.03
CA ASP A 228 -4.37 -5.85 -11.98
C ASP A 228 -5.56 -4.90 -12.07
N MET A 229 -5.32 -3.60 -12.30
CA MET A 229 -6.39 -2.63 -12.47
C MET A 229 -7.28 -2.98 -13.67
N ILE A 230 -6.69 -3.34 -14.81
CA ILE A 230 -7.46 -3.78 -15.99
C ILE A 230 -8.33 -5.00 -15.66
N LYS A 231 -7.77 -6.01 -14.99
CA LYS A 231 -8.50 -7.24 -14.61
C LYS A 231 -9.64 -6.95 -13.64
N LEU A 232 -9.36 -6.20 -12.57
CA LEU A 232 -10.33 -5.83 -11.54
C LEU A 232 -11.48 -5.00 -12.11
N PHE A 233 -11.20 -4.08 -13.05
CA PHE A 233 -12.22 -3.23 -13.66
C PHE A 233 -12.99 -3.91 -14.79
N ASN A 234 -12.40 -4.86 -15.51
CA ASN A 234 -13.15 -5.63 -16.51
C ASN A 234 -14.23 -6.51 -15.85
N ASN A 235 -13.88 -7.16 -14.75
CA ASN A 235 -14.72 -8.22 -14.17
C ASN A 235 -15.77 -7.73 -13.15
N SER A 236 -15.71 -6.47 -12.71
CA SER A 236 -16.55 -6.00 -11.60
C SER A 236 -17.04 -4.57 -11.79
N LYS A 237 -18.37 -4.41 -11.90
CA LYS A 237 -19.03 -3.08 -11.92
C LYS A 237 -18.76 -2.29 -10.64
N ASP A 238 -18.70 -2.98 -9.49
CA ASP A 238 -18.48 -2.33 -8.20
C ASP A 238 -17.06 -1.77 -8.12
N ASN A 239 -16.06 -2.50 -8.66
CA ASN A 239 -14.68 -2.01 -8.70
C ASN A 239 -14.56 -0.74 -9.56
N ARG A 240 -15.26 -0.69 -10.70
CA ARG A 240 -15.32 0.53 -11.52
C ARG A 240 -15.94 1.69 -10.75
N ARG A 241 -17.06 1.46 -10.06
CA ARG A 241 -17.71 2.48 -9.21
C ARG A 241 -16.81 2.96 -8.08
N SER A 242 -16.09 2.06 -7.41
CA SER A 242 -15.15 2.40 -6.34
C SER A 242 -14.07 3.38 -6.82
N LEU A 243 -13.52 3.19 -8.02
CA LEU A 243 -12.55 4.13 -8.58
C LEU A 243 -13.19 5.43 -9.06
N LEU A 244 -14.35 5.37 -9.72
CA LEU A 244 -15.06 6.57 -10.22
C LEU A 244 -15.48 7.52 -9.10
N GLN A 245 -15.69 7.01 -7.88
CA GLN A 245 -15.97 7.81 -6.68
C GLN A 245 -14.72 8.41 -6.04
N CYS A 246 -13.52 8.00 -6.44
CA CYS A 246 -12.29 8.58 -5.92
C CYS A 246 -12.07 9.99 -6.48
N SER A 247 -11.74 10.92 -5.60
CA SER A 247 -11.45 12.30 -6.01
C SER A 247 -10.21 12.34 -6.92
N VAL A 248 -10.35 13.02 -8.06
CA VAL A 248 -9.24 13.37 -8.97
C VAL A 248 -8.47 12.13 -9.47
N TRP A 249 -9.17 11.01 -9.66
CA TRP A 249 -8.52 9.75 -10.08
C TRP A 249 -7.86 9.84 -11.45
N GLN A 250 -8.43 10.66 -12.33
CA GLN A 250 -7.93 10.90 -13.67
C GLN A 250 -6.53 11.49 -13.63
N ASP A 251 -6.28 12.44 -12.72
CA ASP A 251 -5.00 13.12 -12.61
C ASP A 251 -3.89 12.12 -12.26
N TRP A 252 -4.03 11.41 -11.15
CA TRP A 252 -2.95 10.51 -10.73
C TRP A 252 -2.82 9.30 -11.65
N MET A 253 -3.90 8.81 -12.28
CA MET A 253 -3.82 7.73 -13.27
C MET A 253 -3.06 8.19 -14.53
N LEU A 254 -3.38 9.38 -15.06
CA LEU A 254 -2.65 9.97 -16.20
C LEU A 254 -1.18 10.27 -15.87
N SER A 255 -0.85 10.49 -14.59
CA SER A 255 0.53 10.74 -14.18
C SER A 255 1.46 9.53 -14.36
N LEU A 256 0.88 8.33 -14.60
CA LEU A 256 1.63 7.12 -14.89
C LEU A 256 1.95 6.94 -16.39
N CYS A 257 1.38 7.78 -17.27
CA CYS A 257 1.67 7.74 -18.70
C CYS A 257 3.06 8.29 -19.02
N PHE A 258 3.71 7.68 -20.02
CA PHE A 258 4.87 8.26 -20.68
C PHE A 258 4.39 9.03 -21.91
N ILE A 259 4.44 10.36 -21.85
CA ILE A 259 3.92 11.22 -22.93
C ILE A 259 4.77 11.14 -24.19
N ASN A 260 6.07 10.86 -24.02
CA ASN A 260 6.98 10.54 -25.11
C ASN A 260 7.74 9.25 -24.78
N PRO A 261 7.11 8.09 -25.00
CA PRO A 261 7.72 6.81 -24.66
C PRO A 261 8.97 6.58 -25.51
N LYS A 262 10.09 6.28 -24.86
CA LYS A 262 11.40 6.03 -25.48
C LYS A 262 11.66 4.55 -25.73
N SER A 263 10.82 3.67 -25.17
CA SER A 263 10.92 2.23 -25.30
C SER A 263 9.54 1.59 -25.51
N SER A 264 9.52 0.37 -26.02
CA SER A 264 8.31 -0.44 -26.12
C SER A 264 7.65 -0.68 -24.76
N GLU A 265 8.45 -0.79 -23.69
CA GLU A 265 7.94 -0.95 -22.33
C GLU A 265 7.21 0.31 -21.83
N GLU A 266 7.77 1.50 -22.06
CA GLU A 266 7.10 2.77 -21.74
C GLU A 266 5.82 2.97 -22.56
N GLN A 267 5.84 2.58 -23.83
CA GLN A 267 4.66 2.61 -24.69
C GLN A 267 3.57 1.66 -24.15
N LYS A 268 3.93 0.43 -23.79
CA LYS A 268 3.01 -0.56 -23.22
C LYS A 268 2.36 -0.07 -21.93
N VAL A 269 3.13 0.55 -21.03
CA VAL A 269 2.58 1.17 -19.81
C VAL A 269 1.53 2.23 -20.15
N THR A 270 1.82 3.10 -21.13
CA THR A 270 0.89 4.14 -21.58
C THR A 270 -0.39 3.56 -22.18
N GLU A 271 -0.28 2.51 -23.01
CA GLU A 271 -1.43 1.80 -23.59
C GLU A 271 -2.30 1.13 -22.51
N MET A 272 -1.69 0.57 -21.46
CA MET A 272 -2.42 0.00 -20.33
C MET A 272 -3.19 1.06 -19.54
N VAL A 273 -2.61 2.24 -19.32
CA VAL A 273 -3.35 3.38 -18.73
C VAL A 273 -4.55 3.74 -19.60
N TYR A 274 -4.39 3.82 -20.92
CA TYR A 274 -5.51 4.10 -21.83
C TYR A 274 -6.57 3.01 -21.82
N ALA A 275 -6.19 1.74 -21.66
CA ALA A 275 -7.15 0.65 -21.48
C ALA A 275 -8.01 0.86 -20.22
N ILE A 276 -7.41 1.26 -19.10
CA ILE A 276 -8.14 1.58 -17.87
C ILE A 276 -9.12 2.74 -18.10
N PHE A 277 -8.66 3.84 -18.72
CA PHE A 277 -9.54 4.96 -19.07
C PHE A 277 -10.72 4.53 -19.95
N ARG A 278 -10.47 3.71 -20.98
CA ARG A 278 -11.55 3.19 -21.84
C ARG A 278 -12.59 2.40 -21.04
N ILE A 279 -12.16 1.47 -20.18
CA ILE A 279 -13.06 0.66 -19.34
C ILE A 279 -13.92 1.56 -18.44
N LEU A 280 -13.30 2.53 -17.77
CA LEU A 280 -13.96 3.38 -16.78
C LEU A 280 -14.89 4.40 -17.43
N LEU A 281 -14.45 5.07 -18.50
CA LEU A 281 -15.25 6.09 -19.18
C LEU A 281 -16.43 5.49 -19.92
N TYR A 282 -16.24 4.31 -20.54
CA TYR A 282 -17.37 3.57 -21.10
C TYR A 282 -18.40 3.25 -20.02
N HIS A 283 -17.96 2.75 -18.87
CA HIS A 283 -18.87 2.48 -17.75
C HIS A 283 -19.56 3.74 -17.24
N ALA A 284 -18.81 4.83 -17.04
CA ALA A 284 -19.33 6.10 -16.54
C ALA A 284 -20.40 6.67 -17.48
N ILE A 285 -20.11 6.81 -18.77
CA ILE A 285 -21.04 7.41 -19.73
C ILE A 285 -22.31 6.55 -19.89
N LYS A 286 -22.14 5.22 -19.99
CA LYS A 286 -23.25 4.31 -20.31
C LYS A 286 -24.13 3.98 -19.11
N TYR A 287 -23.57 3.91 -17.90
CA TYR A 287 -24.26 3.34 -16.75
C TYR A 287 -24.34 4.26 -15.52
N GLU A 288 -23.53 5.31 -15.42
CA GLU A 288 -23.57 6.22 -14.26
C GLU A 288 -24.34 7.51 -14.59
N TRP A 289 -25.25 7.89 -13.71
CA TRP A 289 -25.97 9.15 -13.86
C TRP A 289 -25.00 10.34 -13.76
N GLY A 290 -25.05 11.23 -14.75
CA GLY A 290 -24.11 12.35 -14.85
C GLY A 290 -22.69 11.94 -15.24
N GLY A 291 -22.47 10.71 -15.73
CA GLY A 291 -21.15 10.22 -16.14
C GLY A 291 -20.47 11.03 -17.26
N TRP A 292 -21.22 11.79 -18.04
CA TRP A 292 -20.67 12.76 -19.00
C TRP A 292 -19.77 13.81 -18.33
N ARG A 293 -20.01 14.15 -17.05
CA ARG A 293 -19.13 15.05 -16.28
C ARG A 293 -17.75 14.45 -16.07
N VAL A 294 -17.68 13.14 -15.78
CA VAL A 294 -16.42 12.40 -15.64
C VAL A 294 -15.62 12.48 -16.95
N TRP A 295 -16.30 12.38 -18.10
CA TRP A 295 -15.66 12.52 -19.41
C TRP A 295 -15.14 13.94 -19.65
N VAL A 296 -15.94 14.97 -19.39
CA VAL A 296 -15.52 16.38 -19.50
C VAL A 296 -14.32 16.68 -18.61
N ASP A 297 -14.35 16.24 -17.35
CA ASP A 297 -13.24 16.41 -16.41
C ASP A 297 -11.97 15.70 -16.89
N THR A 298 -12.12 14.50 -17.46
CA THR A 298 -10.99 13.75 -18.02
C THR A 298 -10.33 14.50 -19.17
N LEU A 299 -11.13 15.06 -20.09
CA LEU A 299 -10.60 15.88 -21.18
C LEU A 299 -9.88 17.12 -20.65
N SER A 300 -10.49 17.84 -19.70
CA SER A 300 -9.92 19.05 -19.10
C SER A 300 -8.57 18.80 -18.43
N ILE A 301 -8.47 17.74 -17.63
CA ILE A 301 -7.22 17.35 -16.95
C ILE A 301 -6.15 16.94 -17.98
N THR A 302 -6.53 16.19 -19.00
CA THR A 302 -5.60 15.77 -20.06
C THR A 302 -5.07 16.98 -20.83
N HIS A 303 -5.95 17.90 -21.23
CA HIS A 303 -5.57 19.16 -21.87
C HIS A 303 -4.57 19.95 -21.01
N SER A 304 -4.85 20.07 -19.72
CA SER A 304 -4.00 20.81 -18.77
C SER A 304 -2.60 20.21 -18.71
N LYS A 305 -2.48 18.88 -18.55
CA LYS A 305 -1.17 18.20 -18.47
C LYS A 305 -0.33 18.33 -19.73
N VAL A 306 -0.96 18.16 -20.89
CA VAL A 306 -0.21 18.28 -22.15
C VAL A 306 0.23 19.73 -22.36
N ARG A 307 -0.58 20.71 -21.96
CA ARG A 307 -0.21 22.14 -22.05
C ARG A 307 0.99 22.49 -21.17
N GLU A 308 1.04 21.98 -19.95
CA GLU A 308 2.18 22.18 -19.03
C GLU A 308 3.50 21.67 -19.61
N LEU A 309 3.46 20.58 -20.39
CA LEU A 309 4.65 19.99 -20.99
C LEU A 309 5.08 20.64 -22.30
N ILE A 310 4.23 21.47 -22.92
CA ILE A 310 4.47 22.10 -24.22
C ILE A 310 5.22 23.45 -24.11
N ASN A 311 5.39 24.04 -22.92
CA ASN A 311 6.12 25.32 -22.75
C ASN A 311 7.22 25.27 -21.66
N PRO A 312 8.45 25.82 -21.87
CA PRO A 312 9.06 26.35 -23.09
C PRO A 312 10.44 25.73 -23.38
N VAL A 313 10.57 24.42 -23.61
CA VAL A 313 11.79 23.87 -24.26
C VAL A 313 11.39 22.74 -25.22
N ARG A 314 11.54 23.02 -26.52
CA ARG A 314 11.41 22.14 -27.70
C ARG A 314 9.98 21.77 -28.13
N ARG A 315 9.53 22.51 -29.15
CA ARG A 315 8.49 22.10 -30.10
C ARG A 315 8.88 20.77 -30.78
N SER A 316 8.30 19.66 -30.33
CA SER A 316 8.05 18.50 -31.19
C SER A 316 6.55 18.26 -31.24
N THR A 317 5.87 19.05 -32.09
CA THR A 317 4.41 19.01 -32.30
C THR A 317 3.89 17.65 -32.79
N LYS A 318 4.74 16.85 -33.45
CA LYS A 318 4.37 15.53 -33.99
C LYS A 318 4.22 14.44 -32.90
N LEU A 319 5.03 14.49 -31.84
CA LEU A 319 5.02 13.46 -30.79
C LEU A 319 3.83 13.66 -29.83
N THR A 320 3.52 14.91 -29.48
CA THR A 320 2.31 15.24 -28.71
C THR A 320 1.05 14.90 -29.50
N GLN A 321 1.03 15.11 -30.81
CA GLN A 321 -0.09 14.69 -31.66
C GLN A 321 -0.36 13.19 -31.60
N GLY A 322 0.66 12.33 -31.46
CA GLY A 322 0.47 10.90 -31.27
C GLY A 322 -0.20 10.54 -29.94
N PHE A 323 0.20 11.20 -28.85
CA PHE A 323 -0.46 11.08 -27.54
C PHE A 323 -1.92 11.53 -27.60
N TRP A 324 -2.18 12.71 -28.16
CA TRP A 324 -3.52 13.23 -28.42
C TRP A 324 -4.32 12.24 -29.28
N MET A 325 -3.79 11.80 -30.41
CA MET A 325 -4.50 10.94 -31.35
C MET A 325 -4.81 9.58 -30.75
N GLY A 326 -3.90 8.96 -30.00
CA GLY A 326 -4.12 7.67 -29.32
C GLY A 326 -5.10 7.76 -28.14
N PHE A 327 -5.00 8.82 -27.33
CA PHE A 327 -5.94 9.05 -26.22
C PHE A 327 -7.32 9.46 -26.74
N TYR A 328 -7.38 10.34 -27.74
CA TYR A 328 -8.63 10.75 -28.39
C TYR A 328 -9.26 9.59 -29.14
N THR A 329 -8.56 8.79 -29.94
CA THR A 329 -9.18 7.60 -30.56
C THR A 329 -9.77 6.68 -29.50
N SER A 330 -9.04 6.46 -28.39
CA SER A 330 -9.54 5.67 -27.26
C SER A 330 -10.83 6.26 -26.64
N LEU A 331 -10.93 7.58 -26.51
CA LEU A 331 -12.09 8.31 -26.01
C LEU A 331 -13.25 8.42 -27.02
N TRP A 332 -12.93 8.63 -28.30
CA TRP A 332 -13.88 8.86 -29.39
C TRP A 332 -14.62 7.57 -29.73
N ILE A 333 -13.93 6.43 -29.68
CA ILE A 333 -14.55 5.10 -29.76
C ILE A 333 -15.63 4.98 -28.68
N VAL A 334 -15.35 5.36 -27.45
CA VAL A 334 -16.32 5.29 -26.34
C VAL A 334 -17.54 6.19 -26.59
N HIS A 335 -17.32 7.42 -27.09
CA HIS A 335 -18.41 8.35 -27.40
C HIS A 335 -19.30 7.86 -28.55
N SER A 336 -18.70 7.39 -29.66
CA SER A 336 -19.44 6.92 -30.84
C SER A 336 -20.31 5.69 -30.55
N PHE A 337 -19.82 4.76 -29.72
CA PHE A 337 -20.63 3.61 -29.29
C PHE A 337 -21.78 4.03 -28.34
N SER A 338 -21.63 5.11 -27.56
CA SER A 338 -22.69 5.61 -26.68
C SER A 338 -23.77 6.41 -27.41
N CYS A 339 -23.46 7.10 -28.50
CA CYS A 339 -24.46 7.83 -29.30
C CYS A 339 -25.23 6.93 -30.28
N SER A 340 -24.77 5.70 -30.50
CA SER A 340 -25.40 4.72 -31.41
C SER A 340 -26.33 3.73 -30.68
N SER A 341 -26.50 3.87 -29.36
CA SER A 341 -27.41 3.10 -28.51
C SER A 341 -28.46 4.05 -27.95
#